data_AF-A0A8T0EHP5-F1
#
_entry.id   AF-A0A8T0EHP5-F1
#
_cell.length_a   1.000
_cell.length_b   1.000
_cell.length_c   1.000
_cell.angle_alpha   90.00
_cell.angle_beta   90.00
_cell.angle_gamma   90.00
#
_symmetry.space_group_name_H-M   'P 1'
#
loop_
_entity.id
_entity.type
_entity.pdbx_description
1 polymer ?
#
loop_
_entity_poly.entity_id
_entity_poly.type
_entity_poly.pdbx_seq_one_letter_code
_entity_poly.pdbx_strand_id
1 'polypeptide(L)'
;MKLTPREQESLLIHQAGYLAQKRLARGCRLNHPEAVALIACQIQEFARNGDTVVQLMSKGKLLLGRKQVMHGVGDMIHDVQIEATFPDGTKLVTVSHPICKENGDLSLALYGSFLPVPDVAIFQNKEEDDDRDSKMKRIIPGSAIPKKGAEKITLNEGRKRVALKVASICDRPIQDVPAGNAVRFEPGEIKIVTLKGGEWQGGKEEVYPKEPYKIPRFSYILNYGPTTGDKVRLGDTMLIIEIEKDFSVYGDECKFGGGKVLREGMGQASFRKSSEVLDTVITNCVIVDAIQGIVKADVGIKNGKISGIGKAGNPDVMEGVTPGMVVGVSTEVIAGEGHILTAGGIDSHIHFICPQLVRDAIASGITTMIGGGTGPATGTRATTCSPGPYHIRFMIESTDGFPMNFGFTGKGNTSDFGKLSQALVEQIEAGAIGLKLHEDWGSTPAAIDCALTVADELDIQILIHTDTLNESACVEQTIEAFGGRTIHTYHTEGAGGGHAPDIIRVCSEPNCIPSSTNPTRPYTRNTVDEHLDMLLVCHHLDKNLKEDLAFAESRIRADTSGEDCFCMIWSNHYLSSEFFYLM
;
A
#
# COMPACT_ATOMS: atom_id res chain seq x y z
N MET A 1 -30.28 -23.91 -5.86
CA MET A 1 -30.01 -23.00 -4.73
C MET A 1 -30.39 -21.55 -5.00
N LYS A 2 -30.40 -21.04 -6.25
CA LYS A 2 -30.75 -19.64 -6.57
C LYS A 2 -29.96 -18.63 -5.70
N LEU A 3 -28.66 -18.90 -5.53
CA LEU A 3 -27.79 -18.08 -4.69
C LEU A 3 -27.63 -16.69 -5.30
N THR A 4 -27.88 -15.69 -4.48
CA THR A 4 -27.54 -14.29 -4.75
C THR A 4 -26.03 -14.07 -4.61
N PRO A 5 -25.45 -13.01 -5.20
CA PRO A 5 -24.02 -12.70 -5.03
C PRO A 5 -23.58 -12.63 -3.57
N ARG A 6 -24.40 -12.01 -2.71
CA ARG A 6 -24.16 -11.94 -1.26
C ARG A 6 -24.08 -13.31 -0.59
N GLU A 7 -24.92 -14.26 -1.00
CA GLU A 7 -24.90 -15.62 -0.45
C GLU A 7 -23.66 -16.40 -0.94
N GLN A 8 -23.20 -16.14 -2.16
CA GLN A 8 -21.92 -16.70 -2.66
C GLN A 8 -20.74 -16.14 -1.86
N GLU A 9 -20.71 -14.83 -1.57
CA GLU A 9 -19.68 -14.20 -0.74
C GLU A 9 -19.72 -14.72 0.71
N SER A 10 -20.91 -14.87 1.29
CA SER A 10 -21.07 -15.43 2.64
C SER A 10 -20.54 -16.87 2.71
N LEU A 11 -20.70 -17.65 1.65
CA LEU A 11 -20.11 -18.98 1.56
C LEU A 11 -18.58 -18.94 1.52
N LEU A 12 -17.97 -17.96 0.82
CA LEU A 12 -16.52 -17.77 0.83
C LEU A 12 -16.00 -17.37 2.22
N ILE A 13 -16.71 -16.48 2.93
CA ILE A 13 -16.39 -16.12 4.32
C ILE A 13 -16.47 -17.35 5.22
N HIS A 14 -17.52 -18.17 5.08
CA HIS A 14 -17.66 -19.42 5.84
C HIS A 14 -16.51 -20.38 5.55
N GLN A 15 -16.10 -20.55 4.29
CA GLN A 15 -14.96 -21.40 3.91
C GLN A 15 -13.64 -20.92 4.54
N ALA A 16 -13.38 -19.60 4.51
CA ALA A 16 -12.23 -19.00 5.17
C ALA A 16 -12.26 -19.20 6.70
N GLY A 17 -13.43 -19.01 7.31
CA GLY A 17 -13.65 -19.27 8.73
C GLY A 17 -13.42 -20.73 9.10
N TYR A 18 -13.91 -21.68 8.31
CA TYR A 18 -13.71 -23.11 8.54
C TYR A 18 -12.25 -23.53 8.36
N LEU A 19 -11.52 -22.93 7.41
CA LEU A 19 -10.07 -23.10 7.31
C LEU A 19 -9.36 -22.62 8.59
N ALA A 20 -9.74 -21.45 9.10
CA ALA A 20 -9.20 -20.91 10.35
C ALA A 20 -9.55 -21.82 11.55
N GLN A 21 -10.76 -22.37 11.61
CA GLN A 21 -11.15 -23.36 12.63
C GLN A 21 -10.29 -24.62 12.59
N LYS A 22 -10.01 -25.18 11.40
CA LYS A 22 -9.09 -26.33 11.24
C LYS A 22 -7.68 -26.02 11.72
N ARG A 23 -7.19 -24.81 11.45
CA ARG A 23 -5.88 -24.32 11.92
C ARG A 23 -5.87 -24.18 13.44
N LEU A 24 -6.90 -23.57 14.01
CA LEU A 24 -7.08 -23.42 15.45
C LEU A 24 -7.15 -24.77 16.15
N ALA A 25 -7.93 -25.72 15.62
CA ALA A 25 -8.13 -27.05 16.20
C ALA A 25 -6.83 -27.87 16.35
N ARG A 26 -5.83 -27.62 15.49
CA ARG A 26 -4.49 -28.23 15.58
C ARG A 26 -3.45 -27.36 16.30
N GLY A 27 -3.87 -26.28 16.96
CA GLY A 27 -2.99 -25.41 17.75
C GLY A 27 -2.22 -24.35 16.96
N CYS A 28 -2.64 -23.99 15.75
CA CYS A 28 -2.05 -22.83 15.06
C CYS A 28 -2.54 -21.53 15.71
N ARG A 29 -1.61 -20.62 16.01
CA ARG A 29 -1.96 -19.24 16.37
C ARG A 29 -2.41 -18.50 15.11
N LEU A 30 -3.62 -17.99 15.13
CA LEU A 30 -4.23 -17.38 13.94
C LEU A 30 -3.64 -16.01 13.64
N ASN A 31 -3.43 -15.72 12.37
CA ASN A 31 -3.07 -14.38 11.89
C ASN A 31 -4.32 -13.46 11.79
N HIS A 32 -4.12 -12.22 11.35
CA HIS A 32 -5.21 -11.24 11.23
C HIS A 32 -6.40 -11.72 10.35
N PRO A 33 -6.21 -12.09 9.07
CA PRO A 33 -7.34 -12.52 8.22
C PRO A 33 -8.02 -13.79 8.74
N GLU A 34 -7.27 -14.74 9.31
CA GLU A 34 -7.84 -15.95 9.89
C GLU A 34 -8.72 -15.66 11.11
N ALA A 35 -8.27 -14.78 12.01
CA ALA A 35 -9.03 -14.40 13.20
C ALA A 35 -10.34 -13.68 12.80
N VAL A 36 -10.26 -12.73 11.87
CA VAL A 36 -11.44 -12.02 11.35
C VAL A 36 -12.42 -12.98 10.69
N ALA A 37 -11.92 -13.88 9.82
CA ALA A 37 -12.76 -14.86 9.13
C ALA A 37 -13.45 -15.83 10.09
N LEU A 38 -12.74 -16.32 11.12
CA LEU A 38 -13.33 -17.19 12.14
C LEU A 38 -14.42 -16.46 12.92
N ILE A 39 -14.16 -15.25 13.41
CA ILE A 39 -15.15 -14.49 14.17
C ILE A 39 -16.38 -14.22 13.31
N ALA A 40 -16.21 -13.70 12.09
CA ALA A 40 -17.31 -13.40 11.19
C ALA A 40 -18.16 -14.63 10.86
N CYS A 41 -17.51 -15.76 10.54
CA CYS A 41 -18.17 -17.04 10.30
C CYS A 41 -19.00 -17.49 11.52
N GLN A 42 -18.43 -17.43 12.72
CA GLN A 42 -19.14 -17.83 13.94
C GLN A 42 -20.33 -16.92 14.27
N ILE A 43 -20.22 -15.62 14.04
CA ILE A 43 -21.38 -14.71 14.19
C ILE A 43 -22.51 -15.10 13.22
N GLN A 44 -22.20 -15.48 11.97
CA GLN A 44 -23.22 -15.95 11.02
C GLN A 44 -23.87 -17.27 11.46
N GLU A 45 -23.07 -18.23 11.96
CA GLU A 45 -23.60 -19.51 12.46
C GLU A 45 -24.50 -19.34 13.69
N PHE A 46 -24.13 -18.46 14.62
CA PHE A 46 -24.97 -18.20 15.79
C PHE A 46 -26.24 -17.41 15.44
N ALA A 47 -26.17 -16.48 14.49
CA ALA A 47 -27.36 -15.82 13.94
C ALA A 47 -28.30 -16.85 13.29
N ARG A 48 -27.74 -17.82 12.55
CA ARG A 48 -28.49 -18.93 11.96
C ARG A 48 -29.15 -19.82 13.02
N ASN A 49 -28.56 -19.94 14.19
CA ASN A 49 -29.09 -20.66 15.36
C ASN A 49 -30.11 -19.83 16.18
N GLY A 50 -30.31 -18.55 15.87
CA GLY A 50 -31.34 -17.69 16.47
C GLY A 50 -30.87 -16.79 17.63
N ASP A 51 -29.56 -16.66 17.85
CA ASP A 51 -29.03 -15.68 18.82
C ASP A 51 -29.37 -14.24 18.38
N THR A 52 -29.58 -13.32 19.32
CA THR A 52 -29.86 -11.90 19.04
C THR A 52 -28.59 -11.09 18.79
N VAL A 53 -28.70 -9.95 18.10
CA VAL A 53 -27.57 -9.02 17.84
C VAL A 53 -26.78 -8.70 19.11
N VAL A 54 -27.45 -8.36 20.22
CA VAL A 54 -26.80 -7.98 21.49
C VAL A 54 -26.02 -9.15 22.10
N GLN A 55 -26.57 -10.37 22.01
CA GLN A 55 -25.87 -11.59 22.45
C GLN A 55 -24.61 -11.80 21.63
N LEU A 56 -24.68 -11.63 20.31
CA LEU A 56 -23.55 -11.82 19.39
C LEU A 56 -22.43 -10.80 19.57
N MET A 57 -22.76 -9.54 19.85
CA MET A 57 -21.77 -8.51 20.20
C MET A 57 -20.93 -8.91 21.44
N SER A 58 -21.55 -9.62 22.38
CA SER A 58 -20.87 -10.10 23.60
C SER A 58 -20.16 -11.44 23.37
N LYS A 59 -20.82 -12.37 22.67
CA LYS A 59 -20.32 -13.73 22.39
C LYS A 59 -19.10 -13.72 21.48
N GLY A 60 -19.05 -12.80 20.50
CA GLY A 60 -17.89 -12.62 19.63
C GLY A 60 -16.59 -12.32 20.38
N LYS A 61 -16.66 -11.63 21.53
CA LYS A 61 -15.51 -11.34 22.41
C LYS A 61 -15.00 -12.55 23.20
N LEU A 62 -15.73 -13.67 23.12
CA LEU A 62 -15.38 -14.90 23.82
C LEU A 62 -14.63 -15.87 22.92
N LEU A 63 -14.65 -15.71 21.59
CA LEU A 63 -14.20 -16.75 20.66
C LEU A 63 -12.68 -16.97 20.70
N LEU A 64 -11.90 -15.90 20.64
CA LEU A 64 -10.45 -15.95 20.54
C LEU A 64 -9.79 -15.13 21.65
N GLY A 65 -8.74 -15.66 22.25
CA GLY A 65 -7.88 -14.94 23.20
C GLY A 65 -6.51 -14.61 22.61
N ARG A 66 -5.73 -13.81 23.33
CA ARG A 66 -4.37 -13.39 22.95
C ARG A 66 -3.44 -14.57 22.66
N LYS A 67 -3.62 -15.72 23.32
CA LYS A 67 -2.83 -16.93 23.10
C LYS A 67 -3.21 -17.69 21.82
N GLN A 68 -4.42 -17.52 21.30
CA GLN A 68 -4.90 -18.19 20.10
C GLN A 68 -4.59 -17.44 18.81
N VAL A 69 -4.09 -16.21 18.90
CA VAL A 69 -3.71 -15.37 17.76
C VAL A 69 -2.21 -15.06 17.81
N MET A 70 -1.61 -14.70 16.68
CA MET A 70 -0.22 -14.24 16.62
C MET A 70 -0.02 -12.94 17.41
N HIS A 71 1.21 -12.65 17.82
CA HIS A 71 1.54 -11.41 18.53
C HIS A 71 1.13 -10.17 17.69
N GLY A 72 0.60 -9.14 18.35
CA GLY A 72 0.14 -7.89 17.69
C GLY A 72 -1.23 -7.97 17.00
N VAL A 73 -1.70 -9.16 16.60
CA VAL A 73 -2.99 -9.33 15.91
C VAL A 73 -4.16 -8.82 16.75
N GLY A 74 -4.14 -9.08 18.05
CA GLY A 74 -5.21 -8.61 18.96
C GLY A 74 -5.31 -7.09 19.04
N ASP A 75 -4.20 -6.38 18.83
CA ASP A 75 -4.16 -4.91 18.85
C ASP A 75 -4.57 -4.28 17.51
N MET A 76 -4.48 -5.06 16.40
CA MET A 76 -4.91 -4.65 15.06
C MET A 76 -6.43 -4.78 14.84
N ILE A 77 -7.08 -5.74 15.49
CA ILE A 77 -8.51 -6.02 15.29
C ILE A 77 -9.35 -5.19 16.26
N HIS A 78 -9.71 -3.97 15.83
CA HIS A 78 -10.58 -3.09 16.61
C HIS A 78 -12.06 -3.50 16.54
N ASP A 79 -12.53 -3.93 15.36
CA ASP A 79 -13.91 -4.35 15.14
C ASP A 79 -13.95 -5.49 14.12
N VAL A 80 -14.86 -6.45 14.32
CA VAL A 80 -15.28 -7.38 13.27
C VAL A 80 -16.75 -7.13 12.98
N GLN A 81 -17.05 -6.78 11.74
CA GLN A 81 -18.39 -6.47 11.27
C GLN A 81 -18.85 -7.52 10.28
N ILE A 82 -20.06 -8.03 10.47
CA ILE A 82 -20.67 -8.96 9.54
C ILE A 82 -22.18 -8.82 9.61
N GLU A 83 -22.82 -8.93 8.45
CA GLU A 83 -24.26 -9.07 8.38
C GLU A 83 -24.65 -10.55 8.30
N ALA A 84 -25.72 -10.90 9.01
CA ALA A 84 -26.30 -12.23 8.96
C ALA A 84 -27.83 -12.13 8.84
N THR A 85 -28.45 -13.20 8.36
CA THR A 85 -29.92 -13.31 8.30
C THR A 85 -30.42 -13.95 9.58
N PHE A 86 -31.07 -13.14 10.41
CA PHE A 86 -31.74 -13.56 11.65
C PHE A 86 -33.19 -13.97 11.34
N PRO A 87 -33.91 -14.58 12.30
CA PRO A 87 -35.34 -14.86 12.15
C PRO A 87 -36.19 -13.62 11.80
N ASP A 88 -35.72 -12.42 12.15
CA ASP A 88 -36.37 -11.13 11.89
C ASP A 88 -35.70 -10.34 10.74
N GLY A 89 -34.96 -11.03 9.86
CA GLY A 89 -34.30 -10.47 8.68
C GLY A 89 -32.83 -10.13 8.88
N THR A 90 -32.24 -9.45 7.90
CA THR A 90 -30.81 -9.08 7.94
C THR A 90 -30.53 -8.05 9.03
N LYS A 91 -29.47 -8.27 9.82
CA LYS A 91 -28.92 -7.29 10.76
C LYS A 91 -27.40 -7.26 10.67
N LEU A 92 -26.82 -6.08 10.91
CA LEU A 92 -25.40 -5.89 11.14
C LEU A 92 -25.05 -6.23 12.59
N VAL A 93 -23.98 -7.01 12.78
CA VAL A 93 -23.35 -7.23 14.07
C VAL A 93 -21.95 -6.62 14.02
N THR A 94 -21.62 -5.83 15.04
CA THR A 94 -20.25 -5.31 15.25
C THR A 94 -19.71 -5.87 16.56
N VAL A 95 -18.64 -6.65 16.47
CA VAL A 95 -17.90 -7.15 17.64
C VAL A 95 -16.70 -6.25 17.87
N SER A 96 -16.83 -5.29 18.78
CA SER A 96 -15.73 -4.37 19.11
C SER A 96 -14.73 -5.00 20.07
N HIS A 97 -13.44 -4.86 19.78
CA HIS A 97 -12.30 -5.41 20.52
C HIS A 97 -12.48 -6.90 20.83
N PRO A 98 -12.63 -7.77 19.81
CA PRO A 98 -12.96 -9.18 19.99
C PRO A 98 -11.86 -9.96 20.74
N ILE A 99 -10.59 -9.53 20.65
CA ILE A 99 -9.45 -10.18 21.32
C ILE A 99 -9.15 -9.48 22.64
N CYS A 100 -10.05 -9.62 23.62
CA CYS A 100 -9.95 -8.92 24.90
C CYS A 100 -9.57 -9.82 26.09
N LYS A 101 -9.39 -11.12 25.88
CA LYS A 101 -9.06 -12.12 26.92
C LYS A 101 -7.73 -12.81 26.63
N GLU A 102 -7.12 -13.41 27.65
CA GLU A 102 -5.93 -14.25 27.47
C GLU A 102 -6.24 -15.52 26.67
N ASN A 103 -7.34 -16.19 27.02
CA ASN A 103 -7.83 -17.37 26.32
C ASN A 103 -9.29 -17.17 25.89
N GLY A 104 -9.59 -17.63 24.67
CA GLY A 104 -10.95 -17.75 24.16
C GLY A 104 -11.64 -19.05 24.63
N ASP A 105 -12.96 -19.09 24.47
CA ASP A 105 -13.78 -20.28 24.56
C ASP A 105 -13.73 -21.03 23.23
N LEU A 106 -12.85 -22.03 23.18
CA LEU A 106 -12.60 -22.82 21.96
C LEU A 106 -13.80 -23.67 21.54
N SER A 107 -14.72 -23.97 22.48
CA SER A 107 -15.96 -24.67 22.13
C SER A 107 -16.90 -23.78 21.32
N LEU A 108 -16.93 -22.47 21.66
CA LEU A 108 -17.65 -21.47 20.89
C LEU A 108 -16.93 -21.15 19.58
N ALA A 109 -15.59 -21.05 19.58
CA ALA A 109 -14.83 -20.78 18.37
C ALA A 109 -14.97 -21.87 17.30
N LEU A 110 -15.21 -23.12 17.72
CA LEU A 110 -15.36 -24.30 16.88
C LEU A 110 -16.82 -24.75 16.73
N TYR A 111 -17.79 -23.94 17.16
CA TYR A 111 -19.20 -24.30 17.04
C TYR A 111 -19.60 -24.52 15.58
N GLY A 112 -20.43 -25.54 15.35
CA GLY A 112 -20.88 -25.97 14.01
C GLY A 112 -19.82 -26.65 13.14
N SER A 113 -18.54 -26.63 13.54
CA SER A 113 -17.45 -27.19 12.72
C SER A 113 -17.30 -28.71 12.82
N PHE A 114 -17.79 -29.32 13.91
CA PHE A 114 -17.58 -30.73 14.28
C PHE A 114 -16.10 -31.14 14.44
N LEU A 115 -15.19 -30.17 14.55
CA LEU A 115 -13.78 -30.41 14.85
C LEU A 115 -13.59 -30.68 16.35
N PRO A 116 -12.60 -31.51 16.73
CA PRO A 116 -12.26 -31.71 18.13
C PRO A 116 -11.78 -30.40 18.75
N VAL A 117 -12.29 -30.07 19.95
CA VAL A 117 -11.84 -28.89 20.70
C VAL A 117 -10.47 -29.18 21.31
N PRO A 118 -9.42 -28.43 20.95
CA PRO A 118 -8.10 -28.67 21.51
C PRO A 118 -8.01 -28.20 22.97
N ASP A 119 -7.09 -28.81 23.73
CA ASP A 119 -6.68 -28.28 25.03
C ASP A 119 -5.98 -26.91 24.84
N VAL A 120 -6.34 -25.92 25.63
CA VAL A 120 -5.74 -24.58 25.61
C VAL A 120 -4.22 -24.62 25.83
N ALA A 121 -3.70 -25.64 26.51
CA ALA A 121 -2.27 -25.85 26.75
C ALA A 121 -1.44 -25.95 25.46
N ILE A 122 -2.01 -26.38 24.33
CA ILE A 122 -1.26 -26.50 23.06
C ILE A 122 -0.79 -25.15 22.52
N PHE A 123 -1.38 -24.05 23.00
CA PHE A 123 -1.00 -22.68 22.65
C PHE A 123 0.02 -22.07 23.62
N GLN A 124 0.33 -22.73 24.74
CA GLN A 124 1.23 -22.21 25.79
C GLN A 124 2.71 -22.43 25.46
N ASN A 125 3.06 -23.57 24.84
CA ASN A 125 4.45 -23.95 24.59
C ASN A 125 5.04 -23.38 23.29
N LYS A 126 4.28 -22.59 22.53
CA LYS A 126 4.76 -21.97 21.27
C LYS A 126 5.40 -20.59 21.46
N GLU A 127 5.60 -20.14 22.70
CA GLU A 127 6.34 -18.90 22.99
C GLU A 127 7.86 -19.03 22.77
N GLU A 128 8.37 -20.27 22.70
CA GLU A 128 9.79 -20.60 22.48
C GLU A 128 10.11 -20.90 21.00
N ASP A 129 9.16 -21.43 20.21
CA ASP A 129 9.37 -21.77 18.78
C ASP A 129 9.26 -20.58 17.81
N ASP A 130 8.76 -19.42 18.25
CA ASP A 130 8.85 -18.16 17.48
C ASP A 130 10.26 -17.58 17.66
N ASP A 131 11.24 -18.21 17.01
CA ASP A 131 12.67 -17.86 16.91
C ASP A 131 12.91 -16.48 16.23
N ARG A 132 11.83 -15.73 15.97
CA ARG A 132 11.87 -14.33 15.59
C ARG A 132 12.13 -13.50 16.84
N ASP A 133 13.42 -13.42 17.17
CA ASP A 133 14.11 -12.43 18.00
C ASP A 133 13.30 -11.90 19.19
N SER A 134 13.75 -12.13 20.42
CA SER A 134 13.12 -11.63 21.66
C SER A 134 12.69 -10.14 21.65
N LYS A 135 13.26 -9.33 20.76
CA LYS A 135 12.89 -7.94 20.44
C LYS A 135 11.55 -7.77 19.69
N MET A 136 11.12 -8.74 18.87
CA MET A 136 9.88 -8.73 18.09
C MET A 136 8.63 -8.89 18.98
N LYS A 137 8.80 -9.43 20.19
CA LYS A 137 7.74 -9.75 21.18
C LYS A 137 6.99 -8.53 21.75
N ARG A 138 7.20 -7.32 21.22
CA ARG A 138 6.53 -6.06 21.64
C ARG A 138 6.17 -5.14 20.47
N ILE A 139 6.16 -5.65 19.24
CA ILE A 139 5.80 -4.84 18.07
C ILE A 139 4.29 -4.76 17.94
N ILE A 140 3.75 -3.53 17.97
CA ILE A 140 2.37 -3.24 17.57
C ILE A 140 2.45 -2.69 16.15
N PRO A 141 1.92 -3.43 15.14
CA PRO A 141 1.99 -2.99 13.75
C PRO A 141 1.33 -1.62 13.55
N GLY A 142 1.95 -0.73 12.78
CA GLY A 142 1.40 0.60 12.49
C GLY A 142 1.37 1.57 13.68
N SER A 143 1.97 1.22 14.82
CA SER A 143 1.89 2.06 16.03
C SER A 143 2.50 3.45 15.84
N ALA A 144 1.78 4.46 16.33
CA ALA A 144 2.26 5.82 16.45
C ALA A 144 2.93 6.05 17.82
N ILE A 145 4.11 6.65 17.80
CA ILE A 145 4.95 6.93 18.98
C ILE A 145 5.05 8.45 19.13
N PRO A 146 4.42 9.03 20.17
CA PRO A 146 4.44 10.47 20.38
C PRO A 146 5.85 11.02 20.63
N LYS A 147 6.13 12.24 20.16
CA LYS A 147 7.39 12.95 20.43
C LYS A 147 7.65 13.07 21.95
N LYS A 148 8.82 12.59 22.39
CA LYS A 148 9.24 12.67 23.80
C LYS A 148 9.40 14.14 24.23
N GLY A 149 8.85 14.50 25.39
CA GLY A 149 8.93 15.85 25.95
C GLY A 149 7.92 16.86 25.38
N ALA A 150 7.05 16.45 24.45
CA ALA A 150 6.02 17.31 23.87
C ALA A 150 4.61 16.73 24.13
N GLU A 151 4.22 16.64 25.40
CA GLU A 151 3.00 15.89 25.80
C GLU A 151 1.69 16.54 25.36
N LYS A 152 1.69 17.85 25.06
CA LYS A 152 0.49 18.61 24.69
C LYS A 152 0.75 19.51 23.49
N ILE A 153 -0.27 19.69 22.66
CA ILE A 153 -0.28 20.59 21.49
C ILE A 153 -1.22 21.77 21.80
N THR A 154 -0.74 22.98 21.54
CA THR A 154 -1.50 24.23 21.73
C THR A 154 -2.33 24.49 20.48
N LEU A 155 -3.66 24.62 20.61
CA LEU A 155 -4.56 24.85 19.48
C LEU A 155 -4.95 26.33 19.35
N ASN A 156 -4.93 26.84 18.11
CA ASN A 156 -5.26 28.22 17.72
C ASN A 156 -4.47 29.25 18.54
N GLU A 157 -3.16 29.05 18.59
CA GLU A 157 -2.22 29.96 19.21
C GLU A 157 -2.28 31.36 18.55
N GLY A 158 -2.01 32.43 19.30
CA GLY A 158 -2.06 33.80 18.77
C GLY A 158 -3.45 34.41 18.52
N ARG A 159 -4.53 33.63 18.51
CA ARG A 159 -5.89 34.16 18.25
C ARG A 159 -6.53 34.84 19.47
N LYS A 160 -7.33 35.89 19.22
CA LYS A 160 -8.20 36.53 20.23
C LYS A 160 -9.26 35.54 20.73
N ARG A 161 -9.56 35.60 22.04
CA ARG A 161 -10.48 34.68 22.72
C ARG A 161 -11.44 35.44 23.61
N VAL A 162 -12.69 34.99 23.64
CA VAL A 162 -13.73 35.47 24.55
C VAL A 162 -14.47 34.26 25.12
N ALA A 163 -14.79 34.28 26.41
CA ALA A 163 -15.73 33.31 26.96
C ALA A 163 -17.09 33.94 27.15
N LEU A 164 -18.12 33.19 26.76
CA LEU A 164 -19.49 33.60 26.87
C LEU A 164 -20.24 32.57 27.71
N LYS A 165 -21.09 33.06 28.60
CA LYS A 165 -22.08 32.23 29.28
C LYS A 165 -23.27 32.06 28.35
N VAL A 166 -23.49 30.84 27.87
CA VAL A 166 -24.55 30.50 26.92
C VAL A 166 -25.60 29.65 27.63
N ALA A 167 -26.86 30.06 27.54
CA ALA A 167 -28.01 29.36 28.11
C ALA A 167 -28.89 28.80 27.00
N SER A 168 -29.21 27.51 27.05
CA SER A 168 -30.18 26.91 26.13
C SER A 168 -31.60 27.26 26.57
N ILE A 169 -32.32 28.00 25.72
CA ILE A 169 -33.75 28.30 25.89
C ILE A 169 -34.65 27.32 25.10
N CYS A 170 -34.05 26.32 24.44
CA CYS A 170 -34.78 25.36 23.63
C CYS A 170 -35.28 24.17 24.47
N ASP A 171 -36.39 23.59 24.02
CA ASP A 171 -37.03 22.38 24.56
C ASP A 171 -36.38 21.08 24.05
N ARG A 172 -35.34 21.21 23.23
CA ARG A 172 -34.59 20.11 22.59
C ARG A 172 -33.09 20.34 22.75
N PRO A 173 -32.27 19.28 22.74
CA PRO A 173 -30.82 19.41 22.89
C PRO A 173 -30.21 20.17 21.71
N ILE A 174 -29.26 21.06 22.00
CA ILE A 174 -28.46 21.81 21.01
C ILE A 174 -27.01 21.34 21.08
N GLN A 175 -26.35 21.23 19.93
CA GLN A 175 -24.95 20.85 19.86
C GLN A 175 -24.18 21.88 19.03
N ASP A 176 -23.38 22.71 19.70
CA ASP A 176 -22.52 23.73 19.09
C ASP A 176 -21.15 23.12 18.77
N VAL A 177 -20.53 23.46 17.64
CA VAL A 177 -19.43 22.69 17.03
C VAL A 177 -18.18 23.54 16.83
N PRO A 178 -17.28 23.63 17.81
CA PRO A 178 -15.94 24.15 17.61
C PRO A 178 -14.97 23.07 17.09
N ALA A 179 -14.37 23.32 15.92
CA ALA A 179 -13.22 22.61 15.34
C ALA A 179 -13.22 21.07 15.53
N GLY A 180 -14.20 20.39 14.96
CA GLY A 180 -14.25 18.92 14.93
C GLY A 180 -14.76 18.24 16.22
N ASN A 181 -14.95 19.00 17.31
CA ASN A 181 -15.65 18.56 18.52
C ASN A 181 -16.93 19.39 18.72
N ALA A 182 -17.76 19.00 19.67
CA ALA A 182 -19.00 19.69 19.93
C ALA A 182 -19.29 19.87 21.43
N VAL A 183 -19.85 21.01 21.80
CA VAL A 183 -20.43 21.30 23.11
C VAL A 183 -21.93 21.05 23.03
N ARG A 184 -22.39 20.03 23.76
CA ARG A 184 -23.81 19.70 23.86
C ARG A 184 -24.46 20.49 25.01
N PHE A 185 -25.64 21.03 24.77
CA PHE A 185 -26.49 21.71 25.74
C PHE A 185 -27.81 20.94 25.86
N GLU A 186 -28.12 20.42 27.04
CA GLU A 186 -29.45 19.90 27.35
C GLU A 186 -30.45 21.05 27.55
N PRO A 187 -31.77 20.82 27.41
CA PRO A 187 -32.78 21.84 27.66
C PRO A 187 -32.63 22.52 29.03
N GLY A 188 -32.53 23.86 29.04
CA GLY A 188 -32.34 24.66 30.27
C GLY A 188 -30.91 24.69 30.81
N GLU A 189 -29.96 24.00 30.19
CA GLU A 189 -28.56 23.98 30.63
C GLU A 189 -27.83 25.29 30.30
N ILE A 190 -26.96 25.72 31.20
CA ILE A 190 -26.09 26.88 31.03
C ILE A 190 -24.64 26.42 31.07
N LYS A 191 -23.86 26.69 30.02
CA LYS A 191 -22.41 26.41 29.96
C LYS A 191 -21.63 27.65 29.58
N ILE A 192 -20.39 27.72 30.05
CA ILE A 192 -19.42 28.72 29.59
C ILE A 192 -18.69 28.12 28.39
N VAL A 193 -18.74 28.79 27.24
CA VAL A 193 -18.04 28.40 26.02
C VAL A 193 -16.99 29.43 25.66
N THR A 194 -15.83 28.98 25.21
CA THR A 194 -14.76 29.87 24.72
C THR A 194 -14.81 29.93 23.19
N LEU A 195 -15.10 31.10 22.65
CA LEU A 195 -15.10 31.38 21.21
C LEU A 195 -13.74 31.93 20.78
N LYS A 196 -13.38 31.72 19.51
CA LYS A 196 -12.12 32.15 18.90
C LYS A 196 -12.40 32.86 17.58
N GLY A 197 -11.84 34.05 17.37
CA GLY A 197 -12.03 34.84 16.14
C GLY A 197 -13.38 35.59 16.05
N GLY A 198 -13.44 36.62 15.21
CA GLY A 198 -14.60 37.51 15.00
C GLY A 198 -14.61 38.79 15.86
N GLU A 199 -15.35 39.82 15.40
CA GLU A 199 -15.66 41.01 16.20
C GLU A 199 -16.94 40.77 17.02
N TRP A 200 -16.84 40.90 18.34
CA TRP A 200 -18.01 40.82 19.22
C TRP A 200 -18.66 42.20 19.36
N GLN A 201 -19.96 42.29 19.04
CA GLN A 201 -20.68 43.57 18.98
C GLN A 201 -21.71 43.78 20.12
N GLY A 202 -21.67 43.05 21.25
CA GLY A 202 -22.59 43.38 22.36
C GLY A 202 -22.50 42.59 23.67
N GLY A 203 -22.45 43.34 24.80
CA GLY A 203 -22.55 42.85 26.19
C GLY A 203 -21.53 43.55 27.13
N LYS A 204 -21.48 43.18 28.42
CA LYS A 204 -20.33 43.49 29.30
C LYS A 204 -19.30 42.38 29.15
N GLU A 205 -18.06 42.71 28.78
CA GLU A 205 -16.96 41.75 28.68
C GLU A 205 -16.67 41.12 30.06
N GLU A 206 -16.84 39.82 30.19
CA GLU A 206 -16.18 39.04 31.24
C GLU A 206 -15.00 38.28 30.60
N VAL A 207 -13.80 38.85 30.73
CA VAL A 207 -12.57 38.38 30.05
C VAL A 207 -11.94 37.20 30.78
N TYR A 208 -12.31 35.95 30.48
CA TYR A 208 -11.57 34.75 30.94
C TYR A 208 -11.83 33.55 30.00
N PRO A 209 -10.85 32.89 29.33
CA PRO A 209 -9.46 32.68 29.75
C PRO A 209 -8.39 33.21 28.76
N LYS A 210 -7.25 33.67 29.30
CA LYS A 210 -6.10 34.15 28.51
C LYS A 210 -5.36 33.03 27.77
N GLU A 211 -5.34 31.81 28.34
CA GLU A 211 -4.49 30.73 27.81
C GLU A 211 -5.18 29.91 26.71
N PRO A 212 -4.43 29.46 25.69
CA PRO A 212 -4.97 28.59 24.65
C PRO A 212 -5.34 27.20 25.19
N TYR A 213 -6.29 26.55 24.53
CA TYR A 213 -6.58 25.14 24.79
C TYR A 213 -5.41 24.25 24.37
N LYS A 214 -5.04 23.32 25.25
CA LYS A 214 -3.95 22.35 25.02
C LYS A 214 -4.53 20.94 24.98
N ILE A 215 -4.39 20.26 23.84
CA ILE A 215 -4.82 18.87 23.66
C ILE A 215 -3.66 17.91 23.99
N PRO A 216 -3.88 16.79 24.70
CA PRO A 216 -2.86 15.75 24.81
C PRO A 216 -2.43 15.24 23.44
N ARG A 217 -1.13 15.11 23.21
CA ARG A 217 -0.58 14.74 21.89
C ARG A 217 -1.08 13.38 21.39
N PHE A 218 -1.26 12.42 22.29
CA PHE A 218 -1.88 11.14 21.96
C PHE A 218 -3.33 11.29 21.45
N SER A 219 -4.12 12.17 22.08
CA SER A 219 -5.47 12.49 21.60
C SER A 219 -5.46 13.21 20.25
N TYR A 220 -4.45 14.03 19.98
CA TYR A 220 -4.27 14.64 18.66
C TYR A 220 -4.01 13.57 17.59
N ILE A 221 -3.09 12.64 17.84
CA ILE A 221 -2.78 11.52 16.95
C ILE A 221 -4.04 10.71 16.62
N LEU A 222 -4.86 10.38 17.62
CA LEU A 222 -6.11 9.64 17.40
C LEU A 222 -7.14 10.40 16.57
N ASN A 223 -7.14 11.74 16.62
CA ASN A 223 -8.16 12.55 15.94
C ASN A 223 -7.75 12.98 14.53
N TYR A 224 -6.47 13.28 14.33
CA TYR A 224 -5.97 13.92 13.12
C TYR A 224 -4.76 13.19 12.53
N GLY A 225 -4.29 12.10 13.14
CA GLY A 225 -3.03 11.45 12.80
C GLY A 225 -1.80 12.15 13.41
N PRO A 226 -0.61 11.55 13.27
CA PRO A 226 0.64 12.08 13.83
C PRO A 226 1.07 13.41 13.21
N THR A 227 1.89 14.16 13.94
CA THR A 227 2.43 15.48 13.57
C THR A 227 3.93 15.57 13.84
N THR A 228 4.58 16.70 13.51
CA THR A 228 6.03 16.88 13.50
C THR A 228 6.76 16.32 14.74
N GLY A 229 7.66 15.37 14.50
CA GLY A 229 8.47 14.67 15.50
C GLY A 229 7.78 13.46 16.16
N ASP A 230 6.52 13.19 15.83
CA ASP A 230 5.93 11.88 16.09
C ASP A 230 6.52 10.85 15.14
N LYS A 231 6.50 9.60 15.59
CA LYS A 231 7.04 8.47 14.85
C LYS A 231 5.94 7.48 14.52
N VAL A 232 6.06 6.80 13.38
CA VAL A 232 5.12 5.75 12.95
C VAL A 232 5.92 4.52 12.54
N ARG A 233 5.50 3.35 13.00
CA ARG A 233 6.06 2.09 12.53
C ARG A 233 5.41 1.69 11.21
N LEU A 234 6.22 1.26 10.24
CA LEU A 234 5.70 0.75 8.96
C LEU A 234 5.29 -0.71 9.11
N GLY A 235 3.98 -0.99 9.12
CA GLY A 235 3.46 -2.34 9.29
C GLY A 235 4.02 -3.02 10.54
N ASP A 236 4.36 -4.30 10.41
CA ASP A 236 5.03 -5.12 11.44
C ASP A 236 6.57 -5.11 11.31
N THR A 237 7.12 -4.20 10.50
CA THR A 237 8.57 -4.07 10.30
C THR A 237 9.27 -3.40 11.48
N MET A 238 10.60 -3.40 11.45
CA MET A 238 11.43 -2.63 12.38
C MET A 238 11.64 -1.16 11.97
N LEU A 239 11.13 -0.77 10.80
CA LEU A 239 11.28 0.59 10.28
C LEU A 239 10.32 1.55 11.00
N ILE A 240 10.88 2.67 11.43
CA ILE A 240 10.16 3.74 12.09
C ILE A 240 10.45 5.03 11.34
N ILE A 241 9.42 5.65 10.79
CA ILE A 241 9.49 6.95 10.14
C ILE A 241 9.17 8.05 11.17
N GLU A 242 9.79 9.22 11.02
CA GLU A 242 9.51 10.41 11.84
C GLU A 242 8.88 11.47 10.96
N ILE A 243 7.81 12.13 11.43
CA ILE A 243 7.18 13.22 10.69
C ILE A 243 8.11 14.45 10.73
N GLU A 244 8.67 14.81 9.58
CA GLU A 244 9.67 15.87 9.43
C GLU A 244 9.01 17.26 9.47
N LYS A 245 7.83 17.39 8.86
CA LYS A 245 7.10 18.66 8.74
C LYS A 245 5.59 18.42 8.73
N ASP A 246 4.85 19.30 9.39
CA ASP A 246 3.39 19.36 9.33
C ASP A 246 2.98 20.72 8.75
N PHE A 247 2.14 20.70 7.72
CA PHE A 247 1.61 21.90 7.07
C PHE A 247 0.33 22.43 7.75
N SER A 248 -0.22 21.68 8.70
CA SER A 248 -1.43 22.07 9.43
C SER A 248 -1.20 23.29 10.32
N VAL A 249 -2.24 24.09 10.49
CA VAL A 249 -2.30 25.09 11.57
C VAL A 249 -3.13 24.48 12.69
N TYR A 250 -2.49 24.22 13.84
CA TYR A 250 -3.12 23.44 14.91
C TYR A 250 -4.42 24.06 15.41
N GLY A 251 -5.52 23.33 15.27
CA GLY A 251 -6.89 23.74 15.59
C GLY A 251 -7.76 24.16 14.39
N ASP A 252 -7.18 24.21 13.19
CA ASP A 252 -7.88 24.41 11.89
C ASP A 252 -7.68 23.19 10.97
N GLU A 253 -7.56 21.98 11.53
CA GLU A 253 -7.46 20.74 10.77
C GLU A 253 -8.74 20.52 9.95
N CYS A 254 -8.58 20.13 8.68
CA CYS A 254 -9.71 19.82 7.82
C CYS A 254 -10.29 18.45 8.22
N LYS A 255 -11.44 18.43 8.89
CA LYS A 255 -12.13 17.20 9.26
C LYS A 255 -13.57 17.20 8.78
N PHE A 256 -13.95 16.17 8.04
CA PHE A 256 -15.31 15.98 7.52
C PHE A 256 -16.18 15.13 8.46
N GLY A 257 -17.50 15.34 8.43
CA GLY A 257 -18.49 14.56 9.18
C GLY A 257 -19.57 15.40 9.87
N GLY A 258 -20.55 14.71 10.46
CA GLY A 258 -21.66 15.33 11.18
C GLY A 258 -21.17 16.23 12.32
N GLY A 259 -21.40 17.54 12.19
CA GLY A 259 -20.88 18.52 13.15
C GLY A 259 -19.35 18.54 13.21
N LYS A 260 -18.68 18.61 12.04
CA LYS A 260 -17.21 18.79 11.96
C LYS A 260 -16.85 20.08 11.24
N VAL A 261 -15.62 20.19 10.71
CA VAL A 261 -15.00 21.42 10.19
C VAL A 261 -15.43 21.73 8.77
N LEU A 262 -15.38 20.72 7.88
CA LEU A 262 -15.72 20.90 6.46
C LEU A 262 -17.24 20.94 6.27
N ARG A 263 -17.80 22.12 6.56
CA ARG A 263 -19.21 22.48 6.39
C ARG A 263 -19.30 23.89 5.81
N GLU A 264 -20.42 24.16 5.16
CA GLU A 264 -20.71 25.45 4.49
C GLU A 264 -20.43 26.64 5.43
N GLY A 265 -19.73 27.65 4.91
CA GLY A 265 -19.33 28.86 5.63
C GLY A 265 -18.23 28.66 6.69
N MET A 266 -17.83 27.41 6.98
CA MET A 266 -16.78 27.06 7.94
C MET A 266 -15.51 26.67 7.18
N GLY A 267 -15.05 25.41 7.30
CA GLY A 267 -13.93 24.91 6.52
C GLY A 267 -14.22 24.71 5.03
N GLN A 268 -15.50 24.67 4.64
CA GLN A 268 -15.92 24.73 3.24
C GLN A 268 -16.25 26.18 2.88
N ALA A 269 -15.50 26.76 1.95
CA ALA A 269 -15.68 28.12 1.47
C ALA A 269 -17.02 28.29 0.73
N SER A 270 -17.70 29.38 1.04
CA SER A 270 -18.97 29.78 0.41
C SER A 270 -18.71 30.69 -0.79
N PHE A 271 -19.67 30.77 -1.71
CA PHE A 271 -19.62 31.68 -2.88
C PHE A 271 -18.40 31.50 -3.82
N ARG A 272 -17.82 30.29 -3.88
CA ARG A 272 -16.73 29.95 -4.82
C ARG A 272 -17.25 29.09 -5.98
N LYS A 273 -16.76 29.34 -7.19
CA LYS A 273 -17.05 28.51 -8.37
C LYS A 273 -16.19 27.25 -8.37
N SER A 274 -16.62 26.23 -9.12
CA SER A 274 -15.84 25.00 -9.30
C SER A 274 -14.40 25.27 -9.79
N SER A 275 -14.17 26.28 -10.64
CA SER A 275 -12.82 26.64 -11.12
C SER A 275 -11.88 27.16 -10.02
N GLU A 276 -12.42 27.57 -8.87
CA GLU A 276 -11.66 28.20 -7.78
C GLU A 276 -11.40 27.24 -6.61
N VAL A 277 -11.95 26.02 -6.68
CA VAL A 277 -11.92 25.04 -5.58
C VAL A 277 -11.45 23.68 -6.09
N LEU A 278 -10.97 22.85 -5.17
CA LEU A 278 -10.54 21.48 -5.46
C LEU A 278 -11.72 20.62 -5.92
N ASP A 279 -11.45 19.57 -6.70
CA ASP A 279 -12.44 18.53 -6.99
C ASP A 279 -12.47 17.49 -5.86
N THR A 280 -11.32 17.20 -5.26
CA THR A 280 -11.20 16.32 -4.09
C THR A 280 -10.07 16.80 -3.18
N VAL A 281 -10.23 16.65 -1.87
CA VAL A 281 -9.19 16.85 -0.88
C VAL A 281 -8.98 15.58 -0.06
N ILE A 282 -7.73 15.14 0.07
CA ILE A 282 -7.32 14.11 1.02
C ILE A 282 -6.84 14.83 2.28
N THR A 283 -7.54 14.68 3.39
CA THR A 283 -7.27 15.45 4.60
C THR A 283 -6.28 14.78 5.53
N ASN A 284 -5.40 15.55 6.18
CA ASN A 284 -4.57 15.11 7.30
C ASN A 284 -3.72 13.83 7.07
N CYS A 285 -3.26 13.57 5.84
CA CYS A 285 -2.50 12.35 5.55
C CYS A 285 -1.02 12.49 5.92
N VAL A 286 -0.40 11.38 6.34
CA VAL A 286 1.06 11.28 6.40
C VAL A 286 1.55 10.88 5.02
N ILE A 287 2.30 11.75 4.35
CA ILE A 287 2.88 11.50 3.04
C ILE A 287 4.27 10.89 3.24
N VAL A 288 4.53 9.76 2.59
CA VAL A 288 5.86 9.17 2.48
C VAL A 288 6.24 9.16 1.01
N ASP A 289 7.18 10.03 0.66
CA ASP A 289 7.61 10.22 -0.73
C ASP A 289 9.12 10.52 -0.78
N ALA A 290 9.78 10.06 -1.85
CA ALA A 290 11.23 10.18 -1.98
C ALA A 290 11.70 11.64 -2.16
N ILE A 291 10.87 12.51 -2.75
CA ILE A 291 11.20 13.91 -3.03
C ILE A 291 10.62 14.83 -1.95
N GLN A 292 9.37 14.60 -1.54
CA GLN A 292 8.71 15.43 -0.52
C GLN A 292 9.18 15.12 0.91
N GLY A 293 9.77 13.94 1.14
CA GLY A 293 10.14 13.46 2.47
C GLY A 293 8.97 12.82 3.23
N ILE A 294 9.06 12.81 4.55
CA ILE A 294 8.01 12.27 5.43
C ILE A 294 7.26 13.44 6.07
N VAL A 295 6.17 13.86 5.44
CA VAL A 295 5.43 15.08 5.81
C VAL A 295 3.98 14.80 6.15
N LYS A 296 3.34 15.75 6.82
CA LYS A 296 1.92 15.72 7.16
C LYS A 296 1.22 16.90 6.50
N ALA A 297 0.26 16.63 5.63
CA ALA A 297 -0.43 17.66 4.85
C ALA A 297 -1.82 17.19 4.38
N ASP A 298 -2.60 18.14 3.90
CA ASP A 298 -3.71 17.90 2.99
C ASP A 298 -3.20 17.82 1.55
N VAL A 299 -3.80 16.97 0.72
CA VAL A 299 -3.49 16.85 -0.72
C VAL A 299 -4.73 17.17 -1.53
N GLY A 300 -4.61 18.09 -2.47
CA GLY A 300 -5.73 18.54 -3.29
C GLY A 300 -5.62 18.03 -4.71
N ILE A 301 -6.75 17.59 -5.25
CA ILE A 301 -6.87 17.05 -6.59
C ILE A 301 -7.76 17.98 -7.40
N LYS A 302 -7.28 18.35 -8.60
CA LYS A 302 -8.03 19.12 -9.59
C LYS A 302 -7.81 18.53 -10.98
N ASN A 303 -8.89 18.25 -11.71
CA ASN A 303 -8.88 17.68 -13.05
C ASN A 303 -7.99 16.41 -13.15
N GLY A 304 -8.09 15.53 -12.15
CA GLY A 304 -7.32 14.29 -12.08
C GLY A 304 -5.82 14.46 -11.76
N LYS A 305 -5.36 15.65 -11.40
CA LYS A 305 -3.96 15.94 -11.05
C LYS A 305 -3.84 16.44 -9.62
N ILE A 306 -2.68 16.18 -9.00
CA ILE A 306 -2.32 16.81 -7.73
C ILE A 306 -2.15 18.31 -7.98
N SER A 307 -3.03 19.11 -7.40
CA SER A 307 -3.05 20.57 -7.53
C SER A 307 -2.29 21.28 -6.42
N GLY A 308 -2.06 20.62 -5.29
CA GLY A 308 -1.32 21.16 -4.16
C GLY A 308 -1.14 20.16 -3.03
N ILE A 309 -0.05 20.34 -2.28
CA ILE A 309 0.25 19.64 -1.03
C ILE A 309 0.51 20.73 0.02
N GLY A 310 -0.29 20.77 1.08
CA GLY A 310 -0.19 21.84 2.06
C GLY A 310 -1.36 21.86 3.03
N LYS A 311 -1.84 23.06 3.36
CA LYS A 311 -3.03 23.26 4.19
C LYS A 311 -4.23 23.58 3.30
N ALA A 312 -5.25 22.73 3.33
CA ALA A 312 -6.52 23.00 2.67
C ALA A 312 -7.50 23.77 3.59
N GLY A 313 -8.66 24.12 3.03
CA GLY A 313 -9.80 24.62 3.78
C GLY A 313 -10.39 25.90 3.19
N ASN A 314 -10.92 26.76 4.05
CA ASN A 314 -11.55 28.02 3.66
C ASN A 314 -10.66 29.21 4.04
N PRO A 315 -10.10 29.94 3.05
CA PRO A 315 -9.24 31.09 3.34
C PRO A 315 -9.98 32.26 4.00
N ASP A 316 -11.32 32.28 3.96
CA ASP A 316 -12.12 33.35 4.55
C ASP A 316 -12.15 33.27 6.09
N VAL A 317 -11.90 32.09 6.67
CA VAL A 317 -11.97 31.86 8.13
C VAL A 317 -10.78 31.09 8.72
N MET A 318 -9.90 30.53 7.89
CA MET A 318 -8.71 29.79 8.30
C MET A 318 -7.44 30.48 7.83
N GLU A 319 -6.45 30.54 8.72
CA GLU A 319 -5.12 31.03 8.37
C GLU A 319 -4.31 29.96 7.64
N GLY A 320 -3.41 30.39 6.75
CA GLY A 320 -2.42 29.52 6.12
C GLY A 320 -2.96 28.59 5.03
N VAL A 321 -4.21 28.75 4.57
CA VAL A 321 -4.74 27.97 3.45
C VAL A 321 -3.85 28.20 2.23
N THR A 322 -3.29 27.12 1.70
CA THR A 322 -2.32 27.16 0.61
C THR A 322 -3.02 27.64 -0.68
N PRO A 323 -2.40 28.51 -1.49
CA PRO A 323 -2.99 28.93 -2.76
C PRO A 323 -3.37 27.73 -3.64
N GLY A 324 -4.60 27.74 -4.17
CA GLY A 324 -5.14 26.63 -4.97
C GLY A 324 -5.71 25.46 -4.15
N MET A 325 -5.70 25.53 -2.81
CA MET A 325 -6.16 24.46 -1.91
C MET A 325 -7.49 24.77 -1.21
N VAL A 326 -8.35 25.53 -1.89
CA VAL A 326 -9.65 25.92 -1.34
C VAL A 326 -10.63 24.76 -1.44
N VAL A 327 -11.27 24.43 -0.32
CA VAL A 327 -12.38 23.48 -0.26
C VAL A 327 -13.68 24.24 -0.44
N GLY A 328 -14.52 23.83 -1.39
CA GLY A 328 -15.81 24.47 -1.65
C GLY A 328 -16.93 23.47 -1.90
N VAL A 329 -18.06 23.96 -2.41
CA VAL A 329 -19.27 23.14 -2.64
C VAL A 329 -19.06 21.99 -3.64
N SER A 330 -18.07 22.08 -4.52
CA SER A 330 -17.74 21.06 -5.54
C SER A 330 -16.59 20.13 -5.13
N THR A 331 -16.12 20.21 -3.88
CA THR A 331 -14.97 19.43 -3.40
C THR A 331 -15.43 18.19 -2.64
N GLU A 332 -15.05 17.01 -3.10
CA GLU A 332 -15.18 15.75 -2.35
C GLU A 332 -14.07 15.60 -1.29
N VAL A 333 -14.30 14.77 -0.27
CA VAL A 333 -13.35 14.54 0.83
C VAL A 333 -12.99 13.06 0.96
N ILE A 334 -11.68 12.79 1.00
CA ILE A 334 -11.10 11.51 1.43
C ILE A 334 -10.43 11.75 2.78
N ALA A 335 -10.85 11.02 3.82
CA ALA A 335 -10.26 11.14 5.15
C ALA A 335 -8.91 10.41 5.21
N GLY A 336 -7.81 11.17 5.22
CA GLY A 336 -6.44 10.64 5.34
C GLY A 336 -5.90 10.63 6.77
N GLU A 337 -6.63 11.18 7.75
CA GLU A 337 -6.23 11.08 9.16
C GLU A 337 -6.03 9.62 9.58
N GLY A 338 -4.88 9.35 10.22
CA GLY A 338 -4.50 8.00 10.64
C GLY A 338 -3.97 7.09 9.52
N HIS A 339 -3.89 7.58 8.28
CA HIS A 339 -3.40 6.82 7.13
C HIS A 339 -2.08 7.39 6.59
N ILE A 340 -1.35 6.54 5.89
CA ILE A 340 -0.17 6.91 5.10
C ILE A 340 -0.58 6.99 3.63
N LEU A 341 -0.16 8.05 2.94
CA LEU A 341 -0.34 8.26 1.52
C LEU A 341 1.03 8.13 0.83
N THR A 342 1.08 7.32 -0.22
CA THR A 342 2.24 7.16 -1.10
C THR A 342 1.83 7.40 -2.54
N ALA A 343 2.80 7.60 -3.44
CA ALA A 343 2.55 7.39 -4.86
C ALA A 343 2.13 5.93 -5.12
N GLY A 344 1.38 5.71 -6.21
CA GLY A 344 1.13 4.35 -6.69
C GLY A 344 2.41 3.74 -7.24
N GLY A 345 2.60 2.44 -7.00
CA GLY A 345 3.77 1.70 -7.47
C GLY A 345 3.89 1.71 -8.99
N ILE A 346 5.13 1.74 -9.48
CA ILE A 346 5.47 1.59 -10.90
C ILE A 346 6.27 0.31 -11.03
N ASP A 347 5.72 -0.67 -11.73
CA ASP A 347 6.41 -1.92 -12.00
C ASP A 347 6.92 -1.92 -13.44
N SER A 348 8.24 -1.92 -13.59
CA SER A 348 8.90 -1.74 -14.88
C SER A 348 9.29 -3.01 -15.59
N HIS A 349 9.05 -4.20 -15.03
CA HIS A 349 9.47 -5.48 -15.63
C HIS A 349 8.30 -6.47 -15.70
N ILE A 350 7.23 -6.08 -16.40
CA ILE A 350 6.02 -6.89 -16.52
C ILE A 350 6.05 -7.79 -17.76
N HIS A 351 5.83 -9.08 -17.53
CA HIS A 351 5.44 -10.02 -18.58
C HIS A 351 3.92 -10.03 -18.69
N PHE A 352 3.35 -9.53 -19.79
CA PHE A 352 1.89 -9.53 -19.99
C PHE A 352 1.37 -10.92 -20.41
N ILE A 353 1.49 -11.89 -19.51
CA ILE A 353 1.12 -13.30 -19.70
C ILE A 353 -0.40 -13.50 -19.63
N CYS A 354 -1.07 -12.86 -18.67
CA CYS A 354 -2.51 -12.99 -18.46
C CYS A 354 -3.10 -11.71 -17.87
N PRO A 355 -4.37 -11.35 -18.10
CA PRO A 355 -4.95 -10.11 -17.57
C PRO A 355 -5.18 -10.12 -16.05
N GLN A 356 -5.11 -11.28 -15.38
CA GLN A 356 -5.31 -11.40 -13.94
C GLN A 356 -4.23 -10.65 -13.15
N LEU A 357 -2.99 -10.61 -13.66
CA LEU A 357 -1.88 -9.87 -13.05
C LEU A 357 -2.21 -8.39 -12.85
N VAL A 358 -3.04 -7.79 -13.72
CA VAL A 358 -3.44 -6.39 -13.60
C VAL A 358 -4.28 -6.18 -12.33
N ARG A 359 -5.13 -7.15 -11.98
CA ARG A 359 -5.95 -7.11 -10.76
C ARG A 359 -5.09 -7.25 -9.50
N ASP A 360 -4.10 -8.14 -9.55
CA ASP A 360 -3.19 -8.36 -8.42
C ASP A 360 -2.24 -7.15 -8.23
N ALA A 361 -1.78 -6.56 -9.34
CA ALA A 361 -0.97 -5.35 -9.33
C ALA A 361 -1.72 -4.18 -8.68
N ILE A 362 -2.92 -3.84 -9.15
CA ILE A 362 -3.68 -2.73 -8.56
C ILE A 362 -4.10 -2.99 -7.11
N ALA A 363 -4.42 -4.25 -6.76
CA ALA A 363 -4.75 -4.62 -5.39
C ALA A 363 -3.56 -4.50 -4.42
N SER A 364 -2.33 -4.61 -4.92
CA SER A 364 -1.10 -4.42 -4.13
C SER A 364 -0.61 -2.97 -4.09
N GLY A 365 -1.26 -2.05 -4.81
CA GLY A 365 -0.92 -0.63 -4.85
C GLY A 365 -0.08 -0.20 -6.05
N ILE A 366 0.15 -1.08 -7.03
CA ILE A 366 0.78 -0.73 -8.31
C ILE A 366 -0.26 -0.05 -9.21
N THR A 367 0.06 1.11 -9.78
CA THR A 367 -0.83 1.86 -10.68
C THR A 367 -0.29 1.98 -12.10
N THR A 368 0.97 1.57 -12.33
CA THR A 368 1.64 1.63 -13.63
C THR A 368 2.37 0.33 -13.90
N MET A 369 2.14 -0.26 -15.07
CA MET A 369 2.78 -1.50 -15.52
C MET A 369 3.52 -1.26 -16.82
N ILE A 370 4.83 -1.47 -16.84
CA ILE A 370 5.68 -1.34 -18.02
C ILE A 370 6.36 -2.70 -18.28
N GLY A 371 6.35 -3.13 -19.53
CA GLY A 371 6.95 -4.38 -19.96
C GLY A 371 6.38 -4.83 -21.29
N GLY A 372 6.33 -6.13 -21.58
CA GLY A 372 5.91 -6.61 -22.89
C GLY A 372 5.26 -7.98 -22.85
N GLY A 373 4.45 -8.28 -23.85
CA GLY A 373 3.77 -9.57 -23.94
C GLY A 373 2.55 -9.57 -24.84
N THR A 374 2.07 -10.76 -25.17
CA THR A 374 0.92 -10.99 -26.07
C THR A 374 -0.05 -12.04 -25.52
N GLY A 375 -0.08 -12.21 -24.20
CA GLY A 375 -0.73 -13.33 -23.53
C GLY A 375 0.24 -14.48 -23.27
N PRO A 376 -0.24 -15.72 -23.07
CA PRO A 376 0.57 -16.83 -22.55
C PRO A 376 1.45 -17.51 -23.62
N ALA A 377 1.82 -16.79 -24.68
CA ALA A 377 2.74 -17.30 -25.69
C ALA A 377 4.12 -17.58 -25.09
N THR A 378 4.82 -18.60 -25.59
CA THR A 378 6.15 -19.00 -25.09
C THR A 378 7.13 -17.82 -25.02
N GLY A 379 7.16 -16.98 -26.06
CA GLY A 379 8.01 -15.79 -26.08
C GLY A 379 7.68 -14.75 -25.01
N THR A 380 6.40 -14.61 -24.62
CA THR A 380 5.97 -13.69 -23.55
C THR A 380 6.23 -14.27 -22.16
N ARG A 381 6.08 -15.59 -21.99
CA ARG A 381 6.45 -16.28 -20.76
C ARG A 381 7.94 -16.17 -20.45
N ALA A 382 8.77 -16.04 -21.48
CA ALA A 382 10.21 -15.88 -21.36
C ALA A 382 10.67 -14.42 -21.38
N THR A 383 10.04 -13.55 -22.18
CA THR A 383 10.58 -12.21 -22.46
C THR A 383 9.50 -11.14 -22.43
N THR A 384 9.82 -9.96 -21.90
CA THR A 384 8.98 -8.75 -21.96
C THR A 384 8.97 -8.11 -23.34
N CYS A 385 8.48 -8.83 -24.34
CA CYS A 385 8.39 -8.37 -25.72
C CYS A 385 6.94 -8.42 -26.22
N SER A 386 6.44 -7.30 -26.74
CA SER A 386 5.26 -7.21 -27.62
C SER A 386 5.76 -7.06 -29.07
N PRO A 387 6.06 -8.16 -29.78
CA PRO A 387 6.82 -8.08 -31.03
C PRO A 387 5.98 -7.53 -32.19
N GLY A 388 6.45 -6.46 -32.82
CA GLY A 388 5.88 -5.93 -34.06
C GLY A 388 4.62 -5.07 -33.91
N PRO A 389 4.27 -4.26 -34.93
CA PRO A 389 3.17 -3.29 -34.84
C PRO A 389 1.80 -3.89 -34.53
N TYR A 390 1.51 -5.08 -35.09
CA TYR A 390 0.22 -5.74 -34.92
C TYR A 390 -0.07 -6.05 -33.44
N HIS A 391 0.91 -6.64 -32.74
CA HIS A 391 0.74 -7.04 -31.35
C HIS A 391 0.69 -5.85 -30.40
N ILE A 392 1.52 -4.83 -30.63
CA ILE A 392 1.51 -3.59 -29.83
C ILE A 392 0.13 -2.93 -29.88
N ARG A 393 -0.44 -2.79 -31.08
CA ARG A 393 -1.79 -2.25 -31.27
C ARG A 393 -2.84 -3.01 -30.44
N PHE A 394 -2.87 -4.34 -30.53
CA PHE A 394 -3.87 -5.13 -29.80
C PHE A 394 -3.68 -5.08 -28.29
N MET A 395 -2.44 -4.97 -27.80
CA MET A 395 -2.21 -4.83 -26.36
C MET A 395 -2.69 -3.46 -25.84
N ILE A 396 -2.50 -2.39 -26.62
CA ILE A 396 -3.07 -1.07 -26.32
C ILE A 396 -4.60 -1.15 -26.29
N GLU A 397 -5.23 -1.67 -27.36
CA GLU A 397 -6.69 -1.82 -27.43
C GLU A 397 -7.24 -2.70 -26.29
N SER A 398 -6.54 -3.78 -25.93
CA SER A 398 -6.95 -4.70 -24.87
C SER A 398 -6.86 -4.10 -23.46
N THR A 399 -6.01 -3.11 -23.25
CA THR A 399 -5.75 -2.54 -21.92
C THR A 399 -6.51 -1.25 -21.63
N ASP A 400 -7.15 -0.65 -22.65
CA ASP A 400 -7.93 0.59 -22.56
C ASP A 400 -9.10 0.51 -21.55
N GLY A 401 -9.52 -0.69 -21.17
CA GLY A 401 -10.57 -0.93 -20.16
C GLY A 401 -10.09 -0.95 -18.70
N PHE A 402 -8.78 -0.90 -18.43
CA PHE A 402 -8.25 -0.97 -17.07
C PHE A 402 -7.91 0.42 -16.50
N PRO A 403 -8.18 0.66 -15.20
CA PRO A 403 -7.88 1.95 -14.55
C PRO A 403 -6.40 2.01 -14.11
N MET A 404 -5.48 1.81 -15.05
CA MET A 404 -4.03 1.78 -14.82
C MET A 404 -3.28 2.40 -15.98
N ASN A 405 -2.03 2.82 -15.74
CA ASN A 405 -1.12 3.23 -16.81
C ASN A 405 -0.39 2.00 -17.37
N PHE A 406 -0.24 1.92 -18.69
CA PHE A 406 0.48 0.83 -19.36
C PHE A 406 1.58 1.38 -20.27
N GLY A 407 2.71 0.68 -20.29
CA GLY A 407 3.79 0.87 -21.25
C GLY A 407 4.20 -0.45 -21.86
N PHE A 408 4.25 -0.52 -23.19
CA PHE A 408 4.61 -1.75 -23.91
C PHE A 408 6.02 -1.65 -24.50
N THR A 409 6.82 -2.68 -24.33
CA THR A 409 8.17 -2.78 -24.88
C THR A 409 8.19 -3.72 -26.08
N GLY A 410 8.80 -3.26 -27.18
CA GLY A 410 9.05 -4.08 -28.36
C GLY A 410 10.24 -5.03 -28.16
N LYS A 411 10.56 -5.81 -29.20
CA LYS A 411 11.75 -6.65 -29.22
C LYS A 411 12.92 -5.88 -29.84
N GLY A 412 14.04 -5.79 -29.12
CA GLY A 412 15.25 -5.07 -29.54
C GLY A 412 16.30 -5.91 -30.26
N ASN A 413 16.16 -7.24 -30.25
CA ASN A 413 17.18 -8.15 -30.78
C ASN A 413 17.19 -8.20 -32.32
N THR A 414 17.99 -7.33 -32.95
CA THR A 414 18.33 -7.40 -34.38
C THR A 414 19.68 -6.74 -34.61
N SER A 415 20.36 -7.09 -35.70
CA SER A 415 21.59 -6.44 -36.13
C SER A 415 21.42 -5.90 -37.55
N ASP A 416 21.48 -4.58 -37.69
CA ASP A 416 21.52 -3.89 -38.99
C ASP A 416 22.76 -3.01 -39.03
N PHE A 417 23.72 -3.37 -39.88
CA PHE A 417 24.99 -2.67 -39.99
C PHE A 417 24.84 -1.49 -40.96
N GLY A 418 24.84 -0.26 -40.43
CA GLY A 418 25.01 0.97 -41.21
C GLY A 418 23.76 1.83 -41.44
N LYS A 419 22.62 1.52 -40.81
CA LYS A 419 21.39 2.35 -40.80
C LYS A 419 20.63 2.21 -39.48
N LEU A 420 19.77 3.19 -39.19
CA LEU A 420 18.75 3.09 -38.15
C LEU A 420 17.79 1.94 -38.51
N SER A 421 17.76 0.89 -37.69
CA SER A 421 17.01 -0.34 -37.99
C SER A 421 15.51 -0.09 -38.10
N GLN A 422 14.97 -0.21 -39.32
CA GLN A 422 13.55 0.03 -39.58
C GLN A 422 12.65 -0.98 -38.85
N ALA A 423 13.13 -2.20 -38.62
CA ALA A 423 12.40 -3.23 -37.87
C ALA A 423 12.23 -2.88 -36.37
N LEU A 424 13.14 -2.08 -35.81
CA LEU A 424 12.99 -1.55 -34.46
C LEU A 424 12.10 -0.29 -34.47
N VAL A 425 12.33 0.62 -35.42
CA VAL A 425 11.58 1.87 -35.58
C VAL A 425 10.07 1.61 -35.72
N GLU A 426 9.65 0.64 -36.55
CA GLU A 426 8.22 0.35 -36.77
C GLU A 426 7.49 -0.05 -35.48
N GLN A 427 8.19 -0.68 -34.52
CA GLN A 427 7.61 -1.06 -33.24
C GLN A 427 7.36 0.18 -32.36
N ILE A 428 8.30 1.14 -32.39
CA ILE A 428 8.18 2.40 -31.64
C ILE A 428 7.07 3.26 -32.23
N GLU A 429 7.03 3.39 -33.57
CA GLU A 429 5.96 4.10 -34.28
C GLU A 429 4.57 3.48 -34.01
N ALA A 430 4.50 2.18 -33.78
CA ALA A 430 3.26 1.49 -33.40
C ALA A 430 2.82 1.73 -31.95
N GLY A 431 3.68 2.32 -31.11
CA GLY A 431 3.37 2.70 -29.72
C GLY A 431 4.19 1.99 -28.65
N ALA A 432 5.25 1.24 -29.00
CA ALA A 432 6.19 0.77 -27.98
C ALA A 432 6.97 1.95 -27.37
N ILE A 433 7.13 1.95 -26.05
CA ILE A 433 7.82 3.02 -25.30
C ILE A 433 9.30 2.70 -25.02
N GLY A 434 9.77 1.55 -25.48
CA GLY A 434 11.10 1.01 -25.24
C GLY A 434 11.27 -0.35 -25.91
N LEU A 435 12.48 -0.90 -25.86
CA LEU A 435 12.81 -2.20 -26.45
C LEU A 435 13.49 -3.10 -25.42
N LYS A 436 13.12 -4.38 -25.40
CA LYS A 436 13.78 -5.41 -24.60
C LYS A 436 14.80 -6.15 -25.47
N LEU A 437 16.06 -6.18 -25.01
CA LEU A 437 17.08 -7.13 -25.43
C LEU A 437 17.03 -8.34 -24.48
N HIS A 438 16.93 -9.54 -25.03
CA HIS A 438 16.90 -10.78 -24.24
C HIS A 438 17.82 -11.87 -24.81
N GLU A 439 18.44 -12.66 -23.93
CA GLU A 439 19.35 -13.74 -24.34
C GLU A 439 18.65 -14.81 -25.20
N ASP A 440 17.42 -15.18 -24.85
CA ASP A 440 16.55 -16.07 -25.65
C ASP A 440 16.33 -15.62 -27.11
N TRP A 441 16.50 -14.32 -27.39
CA TRP A 441 16.47 -13.76 -28.74
C TRP A 441 17.85 -13.32 -29.25
N GLY A 442 18.91 -13.51 -28.46
CA GLY A 442 20.30 -13.17 -28.75
C GLY A 442 20.71 -11.76 -28.29
N SER A 443 21.21 -11.62 -27.07
CA SER A 443 21.73 -10.35 -26.51
C SER A 443 23.21 -10.12 -26.88
N THR A 444 23.52 -10.17 -28.17
CA THR A 444 24.89 -10.01 -28.68
C THR A 444 25.33 -8.54 -28.72
N PRO A 445 26.64 -8.23 -28.70
CA PRO A 445 27.15 -6.85 -28.85
C PRO A 445 26.59 -6.10 -30.07
N ALA A 446 26.40 -6.79 -31.20
CA ALA A 446 25.82 -6.17 -32.40
C ALA A 446 24.35 -5.80 -32.24
N ALA A 447 23.56 -6.62 -31.53
CA ALA A 447 22.17 -6.30 -31.23
C ALA A 447 22.04 -5.17 -30.20
N ILE A 448 22.93 -5.16 -29.21
CA ILE A 448 23.04 -4.10 -28.20
C ILE A 448 23.29 -2.75 -28.88
N ASP A 449 24.31 -2.66 -29.73
CA ASP A 449 24.67 -1.42 -30.41
C ASP A 449 23.55 -0.92 -31.34
N CYS A 450 22.92 -1.83 -32.08
CA CYS A 450 21.81 -1.52 -32.97
C CYS A 450 20.61 -0.95 -32.20
N ALA A 451 20.22 -1.59 -31.09
CA ALA A 451 19.10 -1.14 -30.26
C ALA A 451 19.39 0.21 -29.59
N LEU A 452 20.59 0.40 -29.04
CA LEU A 452 20.99 1.67 -28.41
C LEU A 452 21.06 2.82 -29.42
N THR A 453 21.48 2.56 -30.66
CA THR A 453 21.44 3.56 -31.74
C THR A 453 20.01 4.02 -32.02
N VAL A 454 19.03 3.11 -31.97
CA VAL A 454 17.60 3.46 -32.14
C VAL A 454 17.08 4.25 -30.93
N ALA A 455 17.53 3.90 -29.73
CA ALA A 455 17.17 4.61 -28.51
C ALA A 455 17.64 6.06 -28.49
N ASP A 456 18.88 6.32 -28.89
CA ASP A 456 19.44 7.68 -28.98
C ASP A 456 18.66 8.55 -29.98
N GLU A 457 18.20 7.98 -31.10
CA GLU A 457 17.48 8.72 -32.14
C GLU A 457 16.01 8.98 -31.77
N LEU A 458 15.35 8.02 -31.08
CA LEU A 458 13.91 8.07 -30.81
C LEU A 458 13.54 8.43 -29.36
N ASP A 459 14.54 8.67 -28.50
CA ASP A 459 14.37 9.02 -27.07
C ASP A 459 13.51 7.98 -26.31
N ILE A 460 13.95 6.72 -26.39
CA ILE A 460 13.31 5.60 -25.69
C ILE A 460 14.32 4.88 -24.80
N GLN A 461 13.83 4.09 -23.84
CA GLN A 461 14.69 3.26 -23.00
C GLN A 461 14.97 1.89 -23.65
N ILE A 462 16.20 1.39 -23.49
CA ILE A 462 16.55 0.00 -23.75
C ILE A 462 16.63 -0.75 -22.43
N LEU A 463 15.97 -1.89 -22.38
CA LEU A 463 15.96 -2.79 -21.23
C LEU A 463 16.69 -4.06 -21.64
N ILE A 464 17.58 -4.58 -20.81
CA ILE A 464 18.43 -5.71 -21.19
C ILE A 464 18.43 -6.83 -20.15
N HIS A 465 18.31 -8.05 -20.68
CA HIS A 465 18.70 -9.31 -20.08
C HIS A 465 19.89 -9.81 -20.89
N THR A 466 21.08 -9.83 -20.28
CA THR A 466 22.35 -10.09 -20.98
C THR A 466 22.59 -11.58 -21.22
N ASP A 467 23.63 -11.90 -21.98
CA ASP A 467 24.01 -13.27 -22.36
C ASP A 467 24.55 -14.07 -21.15
N THR A 468 23.72 -14.88 -20.51
CA THR A 468 24.11 -15.68 -19.33
C THR A 468 25.22 -16.67 -19.65
N LEU A 469 25.18 -17.21 -20.87
CA LEU A 469 26.08 -18.25 -21.35
C LEU A 469 27.49 -17.72 -21.66
N ASN A 470 27.65 -16.40 -21.72
CA ASN A 470 28.84 -15.75 -22.24
C ASN A 470 29.19 -16.26 -23.66
N GLU A 471 28.16 -16.55 -24.48
CA GLU A 471 28.34 -17.14 -25.81
C GLU A 471 29.05 -16.17 -26.75
N SER A 472 28.59 -14.92 -26.75
CA SER A 472 29.04 -13.88 -27.67
C SER A 472 30.05 -12.92 -27.05
N ALA A 473 30.02 -12.77 -25.73
CA ALA A 473 30.80 -11.82 -24.94
C ALA A 473 30.80 -12.21 -23.45
N CYS A 474 31.83 -11.83 -22.70
CA CYS A 474 31.73 -11.70 -21.25
C CYS A 474 31.15 -10.31 -20.90
N VAL A 475 30.90 -10.07 -19.60
CA VAL A 475 30.27 -8.83 -19.14
C VAL A 475 31.05 -7.58 -19.56
N GLU A 476 32.38 -7.63 -19.63
CA GLU A 476 33.21 -6.48 -20.02
C GLU A 476 32.94 -6.05 -21.46
N GLN A 477 32.86 -7.01 -22.39
CA GLN A 477 32.60 -6.68 -23.79
C GLN A 477 31.15 -6.24 -24.01
N THR A 478 30.21 -6.74 -23.19
CA THR A 478 28.83 -6.23 -23.17
C THR A 478 28.78 -4.78 -22.67
N ILE A 479 29.52 -4.44 -21.61
CA ILE A 479 29.66 -3.05 -21.13
C ILE A 479 30.32 -2.15 -22.19
N GLU A 480 31.36 -2.64 -22.85
CA GLU A 480 31.98 -1.92 -23.99
C GLU A 480 30.95 -1.67 -25.11
N ALA A 481 30.08 -2.64 -25.40
CA ALA A 481 29.02 -2.50 -26.40
C ALA A 481 27.94 -1.48 -25.99
N PHE A 482 27.74 -1.23 -24.68
CA PHE A 482 26.89 -0.12 -24.24
C PHE A 482 27.46 1.23 -24.70
N GLY A 483 28.79 1.36 -24.81
CA GLY A 483 29.44 2.56 -25.31
C GLY A 483 29.16 3.81 -24.48
N GLY A 484 28.89 3.64 -23.18
CA GLY A 484 28.50 4.73 -22.27
C GLY A 484 27.08 5.28 -22.47
N ARG A 485 26.26 4.67 -23.34
CA ARG A 485 24.86 5.05 -23.56
C ARG A 485 23.97 4.52 -22.44
N THR A 486 22.88 5.23 -22.15
CA THR A 486 21.95 4.86 -21.09
C THR A 486 21.28 3.53 -21.39
N ILE A 487 21.27 2.61 -20.41
CA ILE A 487 20.61 1.32 -20.54
C ILE A 487 20.06 0.84 -19.19
N HIS A 488 18.88 0.23 -19.19
CA HIS A 488 18.26 -0.36 -18.00
C HIS A 488 18.61 -1.86 -17.92
N THR A 489 19.44 -2.24 -16.95
CA THR A 489 19.79 -3.64 -16.70
C THR A 489 18.77 -4.29 -15.76
N TYR A 490 18.02 -5.26 -16.26
CA TYR A 490 17.10 -6.03 -15.43
C TYR A 490 17.83 -7.04 -14.55
N HIS A 491 17.15 -7.45 -13.46
CA HIS A 491 17.57 -8.47 -12.48
C HIS A 491 19.09 -8.54 -12.34
N THR A 492 19.67 -7.38 -11.96
CA THR A 492 21.10 -7.10 -12.08
C THR A 492 21.96 -8.04 -11.23
N GLU A 493 21.39 -8.67 -10.20
CA GLU A 493 22.03 -9.72 -9.43
C GLU A 493 22.36 -10.99 -10.25
N GLY A 494 21.54 -11.31 -11.26
CA GLY A 494 21.79 -12.36 -12.23
C GLY A 494 21.01 -13.68 -12.07
N ALA A 495 20.25 -13.91 -11.00
CA ALA A 495 19.41 -15.10 -10.86
C ALA A 495 18.30 -15.13 -11.94
N GLY A 496 17.62 -13.99 -12.14
CA GLY A 496 16.66 -13.79 -13.23
C GLY A 496 17.30 -13.88 -14.62
N GLY A 497 18.63 -13.66 -14.71
CA GLY A 497 19.47 -13.91 -15.87
C GLY A 497 20.49 -12.82 -16.15
N GLY A 498 21.53 -13.18 -16.89
CA GLY A 498 22.64 -12.30 -17.23
C GLY A 498 24.00 -12.96 -17.02
N HIS A 499 25.07 -12.34 -17.52
CA HIS A 499 26.43 -12.90 -17.56
C HIS A 499 26.80 -13.61 -16.26
N ALA A 500 27.01 -14.92 -16.33
CA ALA A 500 27.39 -15.71 -15.16
C ALA A 500 28.91 -15.67 -14.97
N PRO A 501 29.43 -15.38 -13.75
CA PRO A 501 28.70 -15.09 -12.53
C PRO A 501 28.56 -13.59 -12.20
N ASP A 502 29.07 -12.68 -13.04
CA ASP A 502 29.47 -11.33 -12.62
C ASP A 502 28.70 -10.17 -13.30
N ILE A 503 27.50 -10.43 -13.84
CA ILE A 503 26.61 -9.37 -14.36
C ILE A 503 26.40 -8.21 -13.37
N ILE A 504 26.40 -8.48 -12.06
CA ILE A 504 26.22 -7.47 -11.01
C ILE A 504 27.24 -6.31 -11.09
N ARG A 505 28.36 -6.49 -11.81
CA ARG A 505 29.34 -5.42 -12.09
C ARG A 505 28.73 -4.20 -12.77
N VAL A 506 27.64 -4.35 -13.53
CA VAL A 506 26.95 -3.22 -14.19
C VAL A 506 26.39 -2.20 -13.19
N CYS A 507 26.21 -2.57 -11.91
CA CYS A 507 25.87 -1.62 -10.84
C CYS A 507 26.94 -0.53 -10.62
N SER A 508 28.17 -0.75 -11.10
CA SER A 508 29.25 0.24 -11.01
C SER A 508 29.36 1.17 -12.22
N GLU A 509 28.56 0.91 -13.27
CA GLU A 509 28.59 1.68 -14.51
C GLU A 509 27.61 2.87 -14.45
N PRO A 510 28.07 4.11 -14.68
CA PRO A 510 27.26 5.31 -14.47
C PRO A 510 26.12 5.47 -15.48
N ASN A 511 26.22 4.82 -16.64
CA ASN A 511 25.20 4.81 -17.69
C ASN A 511 24.18 3.67 -17.52
N CYS A 512 24.41 2.74 -16.59
CA CYS A 512 23.47 1.67 -16.31
C CYS A 512 22.45 2.13 -15.27
N ILE A 513 21.18 1.81 -15.52
CA ILE A 513 20.09 1.94 -14.56
C ILE A 513 19.75 0.54 -14.08
N PRO A 514 20.38 0.05 -12.98
CA PRO A 514 20.11 -1.29 -12.47
C PRO A 514 18.73 -1.38 -11.82
N SER A 515 18.05 -2.50 -12.08
CA SER A 515 16.93 -2.97 -11.29
C SER A 515 17.11 -4.41 -10.84
N SER A 516 16.39 -4.77 -9.77
CA SER A 516 16.23 -6.15 -9.34
C SER A 516 14.78 -6.60 -9.36
N THR A 517 14.61 -7.90 -9.54
CA THR A 517 13.32 -8.56 -9.52
C THR A 517 13.03 -9.10 -8.13
N ASN A 518 11.76 -9.26 -7.79
CA ASN A 518 11.34 -9.50 -6.41
C ASN A 518 11.61 -10.90 -5.79
N PRO A 519 11.85 -12.00 -6.51
CA PRO A 519 11.85 -13.32 -5.86
C PRO A 519 13.11 -13.54 -4.99
N THR A 520 14.22 -12.86 -5.30
CA THR A 520 15.45 -12.90 -4.48
C THR A 520 15.42 -11.96 -3.27
N ARG A 521 14.29 -11.30 -3.00
CA ARG A 521 14.20 -10.17 -2.07
C ARG A 521 13.29 -10.47 -0.86
N PRO A 522 13.81 -10.44 0.38
CA PRO A 522 15.24 -10.50 0.74
C PRO A 522 15.79 -11.92 0.57
N TYR A 523 17.09 -12.09 0.76
CA TYR A 523 17.67 -13.43 0.88
C TYR A 523 17.13 -14.14 2.14
N THR A 524 16.56 -15.34 1.96
CA THR A 524 15.98 -16.14 3.05
C THR A 524 16.45 -17.59 3.01
N ARG A 525 16.08 -18.36 4.03
CA ARG A 525 16.40 -19.78 4.16
C ARG A 525 16.03 -20.61 2.91
N ASN A 526 14.94 -20.26 2.22
CA ASN A 526 14.43 -21.06 1.11
C ASN A 526 14.80 -20.48 -0.27
N THR A 527 15.46 -19.33 -0.33
CA THR A 527 15.68 -18.59 -1.58
C THR A 527 16.46 -19.42 -2.59
N VAL A 528 17.59 -20.02 -2.21
CA VAL A 528 18.43 -20.80 -3.13
C VAL A 528 17.71 -22.04 -3.65
N ASP A 529 17.11 -22.82 -2.75
CA ASP A 529 16.43 -24.07 -3.10
C ASP A 529 15.24 -23.82 -4.04
N GLU A 530 14.46 -22.77 -3.77
CA GLU A 530 13.35 -22.35 -4.63
C GLU A 530 13.83 -21.92 -6.02
N HIS A 531 14.85 -21.07 -6.08
CA HIS A 531 15.31 -20.50 -7.36
C HIS A 531 15.99 -21.53 -8.24
N LEU A 532 16.72 -22.50 -7.64
CA LEU A 532 17.34 -23.58 -8.39
C LEU A 532 16.28 -24.45 -9.09
N ASP A 533 15.24 -24.87 -8.37
CA ASP A 533 14.16 -25.68 -8.94
C ASP A 533 13.34 -24.88 -9.97
N MET A 534 13.05 -23.61 -9.67
CA MET A 534 12.36 -22.70 -10.60
C MET A 534 13.11 -22.55 -11.92
N LEU A 535 14.44 -22.34 -11.86
CA LEU A 535 15.27 -22.21 -13.05
C LEU A 535 15.26 -23.48 -13.91
N LEU A 536 15.40 -24.65 -13.26
CA LEU A 536 15.36 -25.94 -13.95
C LEU A 536 14.03 -26.13 -14.70
N VAL A 537 12.91 -25.78 -14.06
CA VAL A 537 11.58 -25.86 -14.68
C VAL A 537 11.42 -24.86 -15.82
N CYS A 538 11.78 -23.60 -15.61
CA CYS A 538 11.59 -22.54 -16.61
C CYS A 538 12.43 -22.78 -17.88
N HIS A 539 13.64 -23.34 -17.75
CA HIS A 539 14.53 -23.61 -18.88
C HIS A 539 14.46 -25.06 -19.39
N HIS A 540 13.53 -25.89 -18.88
CA HIS A 540 13.38 -27.30 -19.25
C HIS A 540 14.68 -28.12 -19.12
N LEU A 541 15.45 -27.80 -18.07
CA LEU A 541 16.73 -28.44 -17.78
C LEU A 541 16.51 -29.76 -17.04
N ASP A 542 17.33 -30.76 -17.34
CA ASP A 542 17.31 -32.05 -16.67
C ASP A 542 18.32 -32.06 -15.52
N LYS A 543 17.81 -32.15 -14.29
CA LYS A 543 18.62 -32.29 -13.07
C LYS A 543 19.58 -33.49 -13.06
N ASN A 544 19.38 -34.46 -13.96
CA ASN A 544 20.25 -35.63 -14.10
C ASN A 544 21.38 -35.41 -15.13
N LEU A 545 21.33 -34.34 -15.92
CA LEU A 545 22.41 -33.91 -16.81
C LEU A 545 23.37 -32.98 -16.07
N LYS A 546 24.66 -33.26 -16.17
CA LYS A 546 25.69 -32.53 -15.40
C LYS A 546 25.85 -31.11 -15.91
N GLU A 547 25.74 -30.92 -17.22
CA GLU A 547 25.89 -29.65 -17.91
C GLU A 547 24.74 -28.70 -17.52
N ASP A 548 23.52 -29.21 -17.47
CA ASP A 548 22.32 -28.49 -17.05
C ASP A 548 22.39 -28.05 -15.58
N LEU A 549 22.84 -28.95 -14.70
CA LEU A 549 23.03 -28.62 -13.30
C LEU A 549 24.16 -27.59 -13.11
N ALA A 550 25.27 -27.73 -13.84
CA ALA A 550 26.38 -26.78 -13.79
C ALA A 550 25.95 -25.38 -14.27
N PHE A 551 25.12 -25.30 -15.32
CA PHE A 551 24.52 -24.03 -15.75
C PHE A 551 23.65 -23.44 -14.63
N ALA A 552 22.77 -24.24 -14.04
CA ALA A 552 21.87 -23.77 -12.99
C ALA A 552 22.61 -23.27 -11.74
N GLU A 553 23.61 -24.03 -11.27
CA GLU A 553 24.48 -23.67 -10.13
C GLU A 553 25.35 -22.43 -10.42
N SER A 554 25.72 -22.21 -11.70
CA SER A 554 26.46 -21.01 -12.08
C SER A 554 25.60 -19.74 -12.02
N ARG A 555 24.28 -19.86 -12.20
CA ARG A 555 23.31 -18.76 -12.25
C ARG A 555 22.70 -18.45 -10.87
N ILE A 556 22.30 -19.48 -10.12
CA ILE A 556 21.71 -19.33 -8.78
C ILE A 556 22.81 -19.39 -7.72
N ARG A 557 23.20 -18.24 -7.18
CA ARG A 557 24.36 -18.12 -6.28
C ARG A 557 23.97 -17.45 -4.98
N ALA A 558 24.16 -18.14 -3.85
CA ALA A 558 23.90 -17.57 -2.53
C ALA A 558 24.66 -16.24 -2.29
N ASP A 559 25.90 -16.14 -2.77
CA ASP A 559 26.78 -14.99 -2.57
C ASP A 559 26.27 -13.72 -3.29
N THR A 560 25.76 -13.85 -4.54
CA THR A 560 25.20 -12.70 -5.27
C THR A 560 23.76 -12.45 -4.90
N SER A 561 22.99 -13.50 -4.58
CA SER A 561 21.60 -13.39 -4.13
C SER A 561 21.47 -12.67 -2.78
N GLY A 562 22.59 -12.48 -2.07
CA GLY A 562 22.80 -11.51 -0.98
C GLY A 562 22.86 -10.04 -1.42
N GLU A 563 22.19 -9.69 -2.52
CA GLU A 563 22.10 -8.34 -3.08
C GLU A 563 21.49 -7.30 -2.14
N ASP A 564 20.93 -7.74 -1.00
CA ASP A 564 20.43 -6.89 0.07
C ASP A 564 21.41 -5.77 0.43
N CYS A 565 22.71 -6.05 0.41
CA CYS A 565 23.75 -5.05 0.64
C CYS A 565 23.76 -3.94 -0.41
N PHE A 566 23.56 -4.24 -1.70
CA PHE A 566 23.60 -3.26 -2.80
C PHE A 566 22.33 -2.40 -2.87
N CYS A 567 21.14 -2.99 -2.62
CA CYS A 567 19.90 -2.23 -2.46
C CYS A 567 19.99 -1.26 -1.27
N MET A 568 20.66 -1.64 -0.17
CA MET A 568 20.82 -0.78 1.02
C MET A 568 21.78 0.39 0.82
N ILE A 569 22.76 0.27 -0.09
CA ILE A 569 23.76 1.34 -0.38
C ILE A 569 23.46 2.13 -1.66
N TRP A 570 22.24 2.00 -2.22
CA TRP A 570 21.76 2.75 -3.40
C TRP A 570 22.51 2.46 -4.71
N SER A 571 23.23 1.34 -4.80
CA SER A 571 23.85 0.88 -6.05
C SER A 571 22.85 0.19 -6.99
N ASN A 572 21.66 -0.14 -6.48
CA ASN A 572 20.50 -0.57 -7.26
C ASN A 572 19.41 0.52 -7.16
N HIS A 573 18.86 0.94 -8.30
CA HIS A 573 18.00 2.12 -8.39
C HIS A 573 16.50 1.78 -8.45
N TYR A 574 16.13 0.55 -8.84
CA TYR A 574 14.73 0.15 -9.00
C TYR A 574 14.46 -1.28 -8.49
N LEU A 575 13.26 -1.48 -7.93
CA LEU A 575 12.69 -2.79 -7.68
C LEU A 575 11.50 -2.98 -8.61
N SER A 576 11.47 -4.09 -9.33
CA SER A 576 10.36 -4.48 -10.21
C SER A 576 9.89 -5.90 -9.86
N SER A 577 8.72 -6.32 -10.33
CA SER A 577 8.40 -7.75 -10.33
C SER A 577 9.09 -8.45 -11.50
N GLU A 578 8.94 -9.77 -11.56
CA GLU A 578 9.14 -10.58 -12.75
C GLU A 578 8.10 -11.70 -12.65
N PHE A 579 6.86 -11.40 -13.05
CA PHE A 579 5.74 -12.31 -12.83
C PHE A 579 5.89 -13.61 -13.64
N PHE A 580 6.50 -14.62 -13.03
CA PHE A 580 6.42 -16.00 -13.50
C PHE A 580 5.14 -16.66 -12.97
N TYR A 581 4.13 -16.82 -13.83
CA TYR A 581 3.12 -17.85 -13.55
C TYR A 581 3.71 -19.20 -13.99
N LEU A 582 4.13 -20.01 -13.02
CA LEU A 582 4.20 -21.46 -13.19
C LEU A 582 2.76 -21.97 -13.32
N MET A 583 2.18 -21.89 -14.52
CA MET A 583 0.99 -22.67 -14.88
C MET A 583 1.41 -24.06 -15.35
#